data_AF-A0A3D5Y730-F1
#
_entry.id   AF-A0A3D5Y730-F1
#
_cell.length_a   1.000
_cell.length_b   1.000
_cell.length_c   1.000
_cell.angle_alpha   90.00
_cell.angle_beta   90.00
_cell.angle_gamma   90.00
#
_symmetry.space_group_name_H-M   'P 1'
#
loop_
_entity.id
_entity.type
_entity.pdbx_description
1 polymer ?
#
loop_
_entity_poly.entity_id
_entity_poly.type
_entity_poly.pdbx_seq_one_letter_code
_entity_poly.pdbx_strand_id
1 'polypeptide(L)'
;MSEYYKANRIRNVYNPKNPDPFKLSRSKIELFTECPKCFYLDRRLGIGRPPGFPFNLNTAVDTLLKKEFDIHRANKTTHPLMKAYKINAIPFDHEMMDEWRRNFGGIQYHHEPTNFIMTGAV
;
A
#
# COMPACT_ATOMS: atom_id res chain seq x y z
N MET A 1 -2.80 -26.89 -8.05
CA MET A 1 -3.09 -25.48 -7.75
C MET A 1 -4.57 -25.38 -7.38
N SER A 2 -4.94 -24.62 -6.35
CA SER A 2 -6.34 -24.53 -5.91
C SER A 2 -7.23 -23.89 -6.98
N GLU A 3 -8.52 -24.22 -6.99
CA GLU A 3 -9.51 -23.63 -7.90
C GLU A 3 -9.61 -22.09 -7.77
N TYR A 4 -9.12 -21.56 -6.64
CA TYR A 4 -9.08 -20.13 -6.34
C TYR A 4 -7.90 -19.39 -7.00
N TYR A 5 -6.89 -20.08 -7.52
CA TYR A 5 -5.73 -19.44 -8.14
C TYR A 5 -5.94 -19.21 -9.65
N LYS A 6 -6.22 -17.96 -10.03
CA LYS A 6 -6.25 -17.52 -11.43
C LYS A 6 -4.91 -16.89 -11.80
N ALA A 7 -4.07 -17.65 -12.49
CA ALA A 7 -2.70 -17.23 -12.84
C ALA A 7 -2.66 -15.98 -13.73
N ASN A 8 -3.65 -15.81 -14.63
CA ASN A 8 -3.71 -14.69 -15.58
C ASN A 8 -4.80 -13.70 -15.17
N ARG A 9 -4.37 -12.51 -14.75
CA ARG A 9 -5.28 -11.40 -14.44
C ARG A 9 -5.52 -10.52 -15.68
N ILE A 10 -6.77 -10.12 -15.87
CA ILE A 10 -7.19 -9.25 -16.99
C ILE A 10 -7.28 -7.77 -16.56
N ARG A 11 -7.55 -7.51 -15.27
CA ARG A 11 -7.66 -6.16 -14.69
C ARG A 11 -6.30 -5.63 -14.23
N ASN A 12 -6.13 -4.31 -14.14
CA ASN A 12 -4.90 -3.66 -13.65
C ASN A 12 -3.63 -4.17 -14.38
N VAL A 13 -3.73 -4.28 -15.70
CA VAL A 13 -2.64 -4.62 -16.62
C VAL A 13 -2.35 -3.39 -17.46
N TYR A 14 -1.08 -3.02 -17.56
CA TYR A 14 -0.60 -1.86 -18.29
C TYR A 14 -0.77 -2.04 -19.79
N ASN A 15 -1.34 -1.03 -20.44
CA ASN A 15 -1.46 -0.94 -21.89
C ASN A 15 -0.83 0.38 -22.38
N PRO A 16 0.30 0.36 -23.12
CA PRO A 16 0.96 1.56 -23.62
C PRO A 16 0.17 2.26 -24.73
N LYS A 17 -0.87 1.62 -25.27
CA LYS A 17 -1.80 2.27 -26.20
C LYS A 17 -2.93 3.01 -25.48
N ASN A 18 -3.10 2.80 -24.17
CA ASN A 18 -4.08 3.55 -23.39
C ASN A 18 -3.45 4.89 -22.98
N PRO A 19 -4.05 6.04 -23.35
CA PRO A 19 -3.57 7.35 -22.90
C PRO A 19 -3.82 7.62 -21.41
N ASP A 20 -4.68 6.85 -20.74
CA ASP A 20 -4.99 7.07 -19.33
C ASP A 20 -3.78 6.77 -18.42
N PRO A 21 -3.61 7.53 -17.32
CA PRO A 21 -2.57 7.25 -16.35
C PRO A 21 -2.68 5.85 -15.73
N PHE A 22 -1.54 5.19 -15.53
CA PHE A 22 -1.53 3.85 -14.95
C PHE A 22 -1.07 3.84 -13.49
N LYS A 23 -1.86 3.22 -12.61
CA LYS A 23 -1.57 3.15 -11.17
C LYS A 23 -0.51 2.10 -10.82
N LEU A 24 0.48 2.49 -10.03
CA LEU A 24 1.54 1.64 -9.48
C LEU A 24 1.67 1.86 -7.97
N SER A 25 1.76 0.76 -7.21
CA SER A 25 2.08 0.82 -5.78
C SER A 25 3.58 0.74 -5.54
N ARG A 26 4.04 1.15 -4.34
CA ARG A 26 5.42 0.97 -3.87
C ARG A 26 5.95 -0.44 -4.11
N SER A 27 5.15 -1.46 -3.75
CA SER A 27 5.52 -2.88 -3.90
C SER A 27 5.73 -3.30 -5.37
N LYS A 28 5.13 -2.60 -6.34
CA LYS A 28 5.37 -2.86 -7.76
C LYS A 28 6.63 -2.19 -8.28
N ILE A 29 6.99 -1.03 -7.74
CA ILE A 29 8.28 -0.40 -8.00
C ILE A 29 9.40 -1.28 -7.44
N GLU A 30 9.25 -1.76 -6.20
CA GLU A 30 10.19 -2.69 -5.58
C GLU A 30 10.34 -3.98 -6.40
N LEU A 31 9.23 -4.56 -6.90
CA LEU A 31 9.28 -5.71 -7.81
C LEU A 31 10.09 -5.43 -9.08
N PHE A 32 10.01 -4.20 -9.63
CA PHE A 32 10.82 -3.81 -10.78
C PHE A 32 12.30 -3.77 -10.43
N THR A 33 12.66 -3.15 -9.30
CA THR A 33 14.05 -3.10 -8.81
C THR A 33 14.62 -4.48 -8.53
N GLU A 34 13.82 -5.39 -7.95
CA GLU A 34 14.23 -6.78 -7.70
C GLU A 34 14.36 -7.60 -8.99
N CYS A 35 13.38 -7.48 -9.90
CA CYS A 35 13.27 -8.32 -11.08
C CYS A 35 12.42 -7.63 -12.18
N PRO A 36 13.06 -6.92 -13.12
CA PRO A 36 12.37 -6.24 -14.22
C PRO A 36 11.51 -7.17 -15.08
N LYS A 37 11.98 -8.41 -15.32
CA LYS A 37 11.22 -9.43 -16.04
C LYS A 37 9.94 -9.82 -15.30
N CYS A 38 10.02 -10.01 -13.99
CA CYS A 38 8.86 -10.36 -13.15
C CYS A 38 7.84 -9.21 -13.15
N PHE A 39 8.33 -7.97 -13.07
CA PHE A 39 7.48 -6.80 -13.20
C PHE A 39 6.76 -6.75 -14.55
N TYR A 40 7.47 -7.01 -15.66
CA TYR A 40 6.87 -7.04 -16.99
C TYR A 40 5.79 -8.13 -17.09
N LEU A 41 6.06 -9.35 -16.61
CA LEU A 41 5.05 -10.42 -16.57
C LEU A 41 3.80 -10.00 -15.77
N ASP A 42 3.99 -9.41 -14.59
CA ASP A 42 2.90 -9.03 -13.67
C ASP A 42 2.12 -7.79 -14.13
N ARG A 43 2.78 -6.79 -14.72
CA ARG A 43 2.15 -5.54 -15.18
C ARG A 43 1.74 -5.54 -16.63
N ARG A 44 2.44 -6.20 -17.53
CA ARG A 44 2.12 -6.21 -18.97
C ARG A 44 1.30 -7.43 -19.39
N LEU A 45 1.62 -8.60 -18.83
CA LEU A 45 1.00 -9.87 -19.22
C LEU A 45 -0.02 -10.41 -18.20
N GLY A 46 -0.13 -9.76 -17.04
CA GLY A 46 -1.07 -10.17 -15.99
C GLY A 46 -0.65 -11.45 -15.24
N ILE A 47 0.61 -11.86 -15.35
CA ILE A 47 1.16 -13.06 -14.72
C ILE A 47 1.93 -12.66 -13.46
N GLY A 48 1.28 -12.74 -12.31
CA GLY A 48 1.87 -12.41 -11.01
C GLY A 48 2.73 -13.52 -10.43
N ARG A 49 3.57 -13.17 -9.45
CA ARG A 49 4.19 -14.17 -8.56
C ARG A 49 3.07 -14.90 -7.78
N PRO A 50 3.22 -16.19 -7.46
CA PRO A 50 2.29 -16.89 -6.58
C PRO A 50 2.10 -16.11 -5.28
N PRO A 51 0.86 -15.95 -4.79
CA PRO A 51 0.61 -15.23 -3.55
C PRO A 51 1.23 -15.98 -2.36
N GLY A 52 1.77 -15.22 -1.41
CA GLY A 52 2.16 -15.76 -0.11
C GLY A 52 0.95 -16.09 0.76
N PHE A 53 1.21 -16.56 1.98
CA PHE A 53 0.16 -16.81 2.96
C PHE A 53 -0.52 -15.49 3.39
N PRO A 54 -1.81 -15.54 3.77
CA PRO A 54 -2.51 -14.37 4.27
C PRO A 54 -1.93 -13.90 5.60
N PHE A 55 -1.70 -12.59 5.74
CA PHE A 55 -1.17 -11.96 6.96
C PHE A 55 -2.30 -11.52 7.91
N ASN A 56 -3.22 -12.44 8.22
CA ASN A 56 -4.43 -12.11 9.00
C ASN A 56 -4.11 -11.62 10.41
N LEU A 57 -3.15 -12.25 11.09
CA LEU A 57 -2.72 -11.85 12.43
C LEU A 57 -2.12 -10.45 12.42
N ASN A 58 -1.19 -10.16 11.49
CA ASN A 58 -0.59 -8.84 11.35
C ASN A 58 -1.64 -7.77 11.06
N THR A 59 -2.61 -8.08 10.21
CA THR A 59 -3.72 -7.16 9.89
C THR A 59 -4.57 -6.87 11.12
N ALA A 60 -4.88 -7.89 11.94
CA ALA A 60 -5.64 -7.71 13.18
C ALA A 60 -4.88 -6.87 14.22
N VAL A 61 -3.58 -7.15 14.40
CA VAL A 61 -2.71 -6.39 15.31
C VAL A 61 -2.61 -4.93 14.87
N ASP A 62 -2.35 -4.67 13.58
CA ASP A 62 -2.30 -3.32 13.01
C ASP A 62 -3.62 -2.57 13.22
N THR A 63 -4.76 -3.26 13.01
CA THR A 63 -6.09 -2.67 13.23
C THR A 63 -6.31 -2.26 14.69
N LEU A 64 -5.94 -3.11 15.65
CA LEU A 64 -6.10 -2.80 17.08
C LEU A 64 -5.16 -1.67 17.50
N LEU A 65 -3.91 -1.71 17.05
CA LEU A 65 -2.92 -0.68 17.36
C LEU A 65 -3.33 0.68 16.79
N LYS A 66 -3.84 0.73 15.55
CA LYS A 66 -4.36 1.97 14.97
C LYS A 66 -5.49 2.56 15.83
N LYS A 67 -6.45 1.75 16.27
CA LYS A 67 -7.53 2.20 17.17
C LYS A 67 -7.02 2.77 18.49
N GLU A 68 -6.01 2.14 19.10
CA GLU A 68 -5.37 2.65 20.31
C GLU A 68 -4.71 4.02 20.06
N PHE A 69 -3.97 4.15 18.95
CA PHE A 69 -3.35 5.41 18.55
C PHE A 69 -4.37 6.51 18.23
N ASP A 70 -5.56 6.15 17.76
CA ASP A 70 -6.63 7.10 17.44
C ASP A 70 -7.17 7.78 18.71
N ILE A 71 -7.30 7.04 19.82
CA ILE A 71 -7.67 7.59 21.13
C ILE A 71 -6.63 8.61 21.58
N HIS A 72 -5.35 8.29 21.43
CA HIS A 72 -4.26 9.18 21.82
C HIS A 72 -4.16 10.43 20.93
N ARG A 73 -4.40 10.28 19.62
CA ARG A 73 -4.44 11.38 18.65
C ARG A 73 -5.53 12.39 18.99
N ALA A 74 -6.77 11.92 19.19
CA ALA A 74 -7.92 12.77 19.51
C ALA A 74 -7.69 13.58 20.79
N ASN A 75 -7.01 12.99 21.77
CA ASN A 75 -6.70 13.62 23.05
C ASN A 75 -5.37 14.40 23.06
N LYS A 76 -4.62 14.42 21.95
CA LYS A 76 -3.27 15.01 21.86
C LYS A 76 -2.31 14.51 22.96
N THR A 77 -2.37 13.21 23.25
CA THR A 77 -1.55 12.57 24.29
C THR A 77 -0.48 11.65 23.71
N THR A 78 0.61 11.45 24.43
CA THR A 78 1.65 10.49 24.06
C THR A 78 1.23 9.05 24.39
N HIS A 79 1.42 8.14 23.43
CA HIS A 79 1.16 6.71 23.58
C HIS A 79 2.07 6.07 24.67
N PRO A 80 1.60 5.09 25.47
CA PRO A 80 2.42 4.43 26.50
C PRO A 80 3.76 3.89 25.98
N LEU A 81 3.76 3.22 24.81
CA LEU A 81 5.00 2.75 24.17
C LEU A 81 5.97 3.90 23.86
N MET A 82 5.49 5.05 23.36
CA MET A 82 6.35 6.20 23.10
C MET A 82 7.02 6.70 24.38
N LYS A 83 6.27 6.74 25.50
CA LYS A 83 6.86 7.09 26.81
C LYS A 83 7.91 6.09 27.27
N ALA A 84 7.61 4.79 27.17
CA ALA A 84 8.53 3.72 27.56
C ALA A 84 9.86 3.81 26.80
N TYR A 85 9.81 4.14 25.50
CA TYR A 85 10.97 4.32 24.65
C TYR A 85 11.52 5.75 24.60
N LYS A 86 11.06 6.65 25.47
CA LYS A 86 11.52 8.05 25.56
C LYS A 86 11.39 8.83 24.24
N ILE A 87 10.37 8.52 23.45
CA ILE A 87 10.02 9.23 22.21
C ILE A 87 9.21 10.46 22.58
N ASN A 88 9.78 11.65 22.36
CA ASN A 88 9.10 12.93 22.59
C ASN A 88 8.20 13.30 21.39
N ALA A 89 7.10 12.58 21.24
CA ALA A 89 6.12 12.81 20.19
C ALA A 89 4.68 12.52 20.66
N ILE A 90 3.71 12.98 19.87
CA ILE A 90 2.32 12.56 19.94
C ILE A 90 1.91 11.99 18.57
N PRO A 91 0.85 11.16 18.49
CA PRO A 91 0.33 10.69 17.22
C PRO A 91 -0.02 11.88 16.31
N PHE A 92 0.55 11.90 15.11
CA PHE A 92 0.34 12.95 14.12
C PHE A 92 -1.15 13.09 13.76
N ASP A 93 -1.65 14.32 13.65
CA ASP A 93 -3.06 14.63 13.39
C ASP A 93 -3.22 15.50 12.15
N HIS A 94 -4.10 15.09 11.23
CA HIS A 94 -4.31 15.74 9.94
C HIS A 94 -5.67 15.37 9.36
N GLU A 95 -6.32 16.32 8.68
CA GLU A 95 -7.67 16.15 8.12
C GLU A 95 -7.77 15.00 7.12
N MET A 96 -6.71 14.76 6.35
CA MET A 96 -6.63 13.68 5.36
C MET A 96 -6.14 12.33 5.93
N MET A 97 -5.96 12.21 7.24
CA MET A 97 -5.36 11.00 7.84
C MET A 97 -6.13 9.73 7.50
N ASP A 98 -7.46 9.78 7.52
CA ASP A 98 -8.30 8.62 7.18
C ASP A 98 -8.14 8.19 5.72
N GLU A 99 -7.97 9.16 4.81
CA GLU A 99 -7.74 8.87 3.40
C GLU A 99 -6.36 8.28 3.16
N TRP A 100 -5.33 8.83 3.82
CA TRP A 100 -3.96 8.33 3.72
C TRP A 100 -3.80 6.91 4.27
N ARG A 101 -4.62 6.53 5.26
CA ARG A 101 -4.65 5.17 5.84
C ARG A 101 -5.41 4.15 5.00
N ARG A 102 -6.25 4.60 4.08
CA ARG A 102 -7.08 3.72 3.25
C ARG A 102 -6.23 3.09 2.15
N ASN A 103 -6.15 1.76 2.14
CA ASN A 103 -5.37 0.99 1.16
C ASN A 103 -5.65 1.34 -0.33
N PHE A 104 -6.85 1.82 -0.66
CA PHE A 104 -7.25 2.22 -2.02
C PHE A 104 -7.35 3.73 -2.23
N GLY A 105 -7.19 4.52 -1.16
CA GLY A 105 -7.14 5.98 -1.20
C GLY A 105 -5.68 6.40 -1.26
N GLY A 106 -5.04 6.39 -0.09
CA GLY A 106 -3.62 6.62 0.08
C GLY A 106 -3.16 7.98 -0.44
N ILE A 107 -1.87 8.23 -0.29
CA ILE A 107 -1.20 9.32 -0.99
C ILE A 107 -1.03 8.90 -2.45
N GLN A 108 -1.41 9.78 -3.37
CA GLN A 108 -1.27 9.57 -4.81
C GLN A 108 -0.43 10.70 -5.42
N TYR A 109 0.49 10.34 -6.31
CA TYR A 109 1.31 11.28 -7.06
C TYR A 109 1.37 10.89 -8.53
N HIS A 110 0.99 11.81 -9.42
CA HIS A 110 1.07 11.60 -10.86
C HIS A 110 2.42 12.07 -11.37
N HIS A 111 3.22 11.12 -11.85
CA HIS A 111 4.46 11.40 -12.54
C HIS A 111 4.19 11.58 -14.04
N GLU A 112 3.95 12.83 -14.45
CA GLU A 112 3.61 13.23 -15.83
C GLU A 112 4.53 12.61 -16.89
N PRO A 113 5.88 12.61 -16.74
CA PRO A 113 6.76 12.12 -17.79
C PRO A 113 6.56 10.64 -18.15
N THR A 114 6.09 9.82 -17.21
CA THR A 114 5.83 8.39 -17.44
C THR A 114 4.33 8.06 -17.48
N ASN A 115 3.48 9.06 -17.25
CA ASN A 115 2.04 8.90 -17.09
C ASN A 115 1.65 7.81 -16.05
N PHE A 116 2.39 7.74 -14.94
CA PHE A 116 2.13 6.79 -13.85
C PHE A 116 1.61 7.51 -12.62
N ILE A 117 0.60 6.93 -11.98
CA ILE A 117 0.14 7.36 -10.66
C ILE A 117 0.77 6.44 -9.62
N MET A 118 1.69 6.97 -8.83
CA MET A 118 2.27 6.28 -7.69
C MET A 118 1.33 6.38 -6.49
N THR A 119 1.05 5.25 -5.84
CA THR A 119 0.12 5.19 -4.70
C THR A 119 0.75 4.51 -3.49
N GLY A 120 0.50 5.03 -2.28
CA GLY A 120 0.90 4.40 -1.03
C GLY A 120 -0.03 4.79 0.12
N ALA A 121 -0.38 3.84 0.98
CA ALA A 121 -1.12 4.09 2.22
C ALA A 121 -0.16 4.06 3.43
N VAL A 122 -0.54 4.75 4.50
CA VAL A 122 0.22 4.89 5.76
C VAL A 122 -0.49 4.19 6.90
#